data_AF-A0A428DKA7-F1
#
_entry.id   AF-A0A428DKA7-F1
#
_cell.length_a   1.000
_cell.length_b   1.000
_cell.length_c   1.000
_cell.angle_alpha   90.00
_cell.angle_beta   90.00
_cell.angle_gamma   90.00
#
_symmetry.space_group_name_H-M   'P 1'
#
loop_
_entity.id
_entity.type
_entity.pdbx_description
1 polymer ?
#
loop_
_entity_poly.entity_id
_entity_poly.type
_entity_poly.pdbx_seq_one_letter_code
_entity_poly.pdbx_strand_id
1 'polypeptide(L)'
;MWYNLLHSKILYDRDGRYAALQNKYSLPYPAELKKNIISKQLLLLDQAMPAFSRQIKKALKRQDLLSINHRSSEFFASYFDALFAFNEQLHPGEKRMLQFAKNTCSHLPQNFEDDIQDYFQNLYQLDHHQKTVLTLEQILSNLKHMINESI
;
A
#
# COMPACT_ATOMS: atom_id res chain seq x y z
N MET A 1 6.76 -10.66 -6.22
CA MET A 1 7.21 -12.01 -6.66
C MET A 1 7.61 -12.90 -5.49
N TRP A 2 8.24 -12.37 -4.43
CA TRP A 2 8.65 -13.16 -3.26
C TRP A 2 7.50 -13.89 -2.56
N TYR A 3 6.37 -13.22 -2.28
CA TYR A 3 5.17 -13.86 -1.71
C TYR A 3 4.77 -15.12 -2.50
N ASN A 4 4.64 -14.99 -3.82
CA ASN A 4 4.24 -16.11 -4.68
C ASN A 4 5.22 -17.27 -4.65
N LEU A 5 6.53 -16.98 -4.60
CA LEU A 5 7.57 -18.02 -4.49
C LEU A 5 7.33 -18.87 -3.23
N LEU A 6 7.10 -18.24 -2.08
CA LEU A 6 6.93 -18.94 -0.81
C LEU A 6 5.58 -19.66 -0.69
N HIS A 7 4.50 -19.11 -1.25
CA HIS A 7 3.14 -19.63 -1.03
C HIS A 7 2.58 -20.49 -2.16
N SER A 8 3.27 -20.60 -3.30
CA SER A 8 2.84 -21.49 -4.38
C SER A 8 2.92 -22.95 -3.98
N LYS A 9 1.93 -23.75 -4.41
CA LYS A 9 1.96 -25.21 -4.26
C LYS A 9 2.82 -25.84 -5.36
N ILE A 10 3.81 -26.62 -4.97
CA ILE A 10 4.58 -27.46 -5.90
C ILE A 10 3.70 -28.62 -6.36
N LEU A 11 3.38 -28.66 -7.66
CA LEU A 11 2.63 -29.79 -8.26
C LEU A 11 3.57 -30.87 -8.81
N TYR A 12 4.76 -30.48 -9.28
CA TYR A 12 5.81 -31.35 -9.78
C TYR A 12 7.18 -30.66 -9.65
N ASP A 13 8.17 -31.34 -9.08
CA ASP A 13 9.54 -30.84 -8.94
C ASP A 13 10.55 -32.00 -8.89
N ARG A 14 10.91 -32.52 -10.07
CA ARG A 14 11.74 -33.73 -10.22
C ARG A 14 13.08 -33.65 -9.50
N ASP A 15 13.75 -32.50 -9.60
CA ASP A 15 15.11 -32.28 -9.10
C ASP A 15 15.12 -31.49 -7.77
N GLY A 16 13.94 -31.18 -7.20
CA GLY A 16 13.83 -30.40 -5.96
C GLY A 16 14.27 -28.93 -6.08
N ARG A 17 14.33 -28.36 -7.29
CA ARG A 17 14.86 -27.00 -7.52
C ARG A 17 13.94 -25.93 -6.95
N TYR A 18 12.63 -26.11 -7.10
CA TYR A 18 11.67 -25.13 -6.59
C TYR A 18 11.57 -25.22 -5.07
N ALA A 19 11.58 -26.43 -4.51
CA ALA A 19 11.66 -26.64 -3.07
C ALA A 19 12.93 -26.01 -2.48
N ALA A 20 14.09 -26.18 -3.14
CA ALA A 20 15.33 -25.54 -2.73
C ALA A 20 15.23 -24.00 -2.77
N LEU A 21 14.55 -23.42 -3.75
CA LEU A 21 14.29 -21.98 -3.80
C LEU A 21 13.35 -21.52 -2.68
N GLN A 22 12.25 -22.24 -2.41
CA GLN A 22 11.37 -21.93 -1.29
C GLN A 22 12.13 -21.92 0.04
N ASN A 23 12.95 -22.94 0.29
CA ASN A 23 13.79 -23.02 1.48
C ASN A 23 14.82 -21.88 1.55
N LYS A 24 15.51 -21.59 0.44
CA LYS A 24 16.52 -20.53 0.36
C LYS A 24 15.94 -19.14 0.68
N TYR A 25 14.71 -18.87 0.26
CA TYR A 25 14.06 -17.57 0.41
C TYR A 25 13.03 -17.53 1.55
N SER A 26 12.90 -18.59 2.34
CA SER A 26 12.12 -18.62 3.59
C SER A 26 12.89 -17.93 4.71
N LEU A 27 13.22 -16.66 4.48
CA LEU A 27 14.00 -15.82 5.38
C LEU A 27 13.06 -14.86 6.13
N PRO A 28 13.46 -14.41 7.33
CA PRO A 28 12.77 -13.29 7.99
C PRO A 28 12.80 -12.05 7.09
N TYR A 29 11.81 -11.17 7.25
CA TYR A 29 11.74 -9.94 6.48
C TYR A 29 12.98 -9.05 6.76
N PRO A 30 13.79 -8.69 5.75
CA PRO A 30 15.04 -7.98 5.99
C PRO A 30 14.78 -6.55 6.50
N ALA A 31 15.41 -6.18 7.62
CA ALA A 31 15.23 -4.87 8.23
C ALA A 31 15.63 -3.70 7.31
N GLU A 32 16.69 -3.86 6.51
CA GLU A 32 17.10 -2.85 5.54
C GLU A 32 16.07 -2.70 4.41
N LEU A 33 15.48 -3.80 3.94
CA LEU A 33 14.41 -3.76 2.93
C LEU A 33 13.19 -3.01 3.47
N LYS A 34 12.80 -3.29 4.72
CA LYS A 34 11.71 -2.59 5.43
C LYS A 34 11.95 -1.08 5.44
N LYS A 35 13.13 -0.66 5.92
CA LYS A 35 13.53 0.75 5.99
C LYS A 35 13.50 1.42 4.62
N ASN A 36 14.05 0.78 3.60
CA ASN A 36 14.15 1.33 2.24
C ASN A 36 12.78 1.48 1.57
N ILE A 37 11.89 0.49 1.73
CA ILE A 37 10.52 0.59 1.22
C ILE A 37 9.78 1.72 1.92
N ILE A 38 9.74 1.74 3.25
CA ILE A 38 9.01 2.77 4.01
C ILE A 38 9.51 4.18 3.62
N SER A 39 10.83 4.39 3.60
CA SER A 39 11.42 5.68 3.23
C SER A 39 11.01 6.11 1.82
N LYS A 40 11.13 5.21 0.83
CA LYS A 40 10.77 5.51 -0.56
C LYS A 40 9.28 5.79 -0.74
N GLN A 41 8.42 5.00 -0.11
CA GLN A 41 6.97 5.15 -0.29
C GLN A 41 6.44 6.39 0.41
N LEU A 42 6.92 6.74 1.61
CA LEU A 42 6.54 8.00 2.26
C LEU A 42 6.95 9.23 1.44
N LEU A 43 8.09 9.16 0.73
CA LEU A 43 8.47 10.19 -0.23
C LEU A 43 7.44 10.27 -1.38
N LEU A 44 7.10 9.16 -2.03
CA LEU A 44 6.15 9.15 -3.16
C LEU A 44 4.73 9.57 -2.76
N LEU A 45 4.30 9.21 -1.55
CA LEU A 45 2.98 9.52 -1.03
C LEU A 45 2.80 11.02 -0.78
N ASP A 46 3.80 11.71 -0.23
CA ASP A 46 3.60 13.09 0.28
C ASP A 46 4.72 14.11 0.03
N GLN A 47 5.98 13.69 -0.15
CA GLN A 47 7.13 14.60 -0.09
C GLN A 47 7.87 14.82 -1.42
N ALA A 48 7.96 13.81 -2.29
CA ALA A 48 8.66 13.85 -3.57
C ALA A 48 7.89 14.65 -4.64
N MET A 49 8.54 14.98 -5.78
CA MET A 49 7.97 15.82 -6.83
C MET A 49 7.59 15.03 -8.09
N PRO A 50 6.31 15.03 -8.52
CA PRO A 50 5.12 15.35 -7.73
C PRO A 50 4.60 14.11 -6.97
N ALA A 51 4.48 14.20 -5.65
CA ALA A 51 3.91 13.18 -4.78
C ALA A 51 2.46 12.89 -5.15
N PHE A 52 2.01 11.64 -5.01
CA PHE A 52 0.68 11.22 -5.44
C PHE A 52 -0.43 12.05 -4.79
N SER A 53 -0.31 12.41 -3.50
CA SER A 53 -1.29 13.26 -2.81
C SER A 53 -1.47 14.62 -3.50
N ARG A 54 -0.37 15.25 -3.90
CA ARG A 54 -0.37 16.54 -4.62
C ARG A 54 -0.92 16.38 -6.03
N GLN A 55 -0.63 15.26 -6.69
CA GLN A 55 -1.15 14.97 -8.03
C GLN A 55 -2.67 14.77 -8.02
N ILE A 56 -3.20 14.02 -7.04
CA ILE A 56 -4.64 13.82 -6.83
C ILE A 56 -5.32 15.16 -6.57
N LYS A 57 -4.81 15.98 -5.64
CA LYS A 57 -5.34 17.33 -5.36
C LYS A 57 -5.39 18.21 -6.61
N LYS A 58 -4.34 18.17 -7.44
CA LYS A 58 -4.32 18.89 -8.73
C LYS A 58 -5.34 18.33 -9.72
N ALA A 59 -5.56 17.01 -9.75
CA ALA A 59 -6.50 16.34 -10.64
C ALA A 59 -7.96 16.64 -10.29
N LEU A 60 -8.27 16.65 -8.99
CA LEU A 60 -9.57 17.07 -8.48
C LEU A 60 -9.89 18.53 -8.81
N LYS A 61 -8.91 19.45 -8.68
CA LYS A 61 -9.08 20.88 -9.04
C LYS A 61 -9.46 21.10 -10.50
N ARG A 62 -8.95 20.27 -11.42
CA ARG A 62 -9.25 20.35 -12.86
C ARG A 62 -10.40 19.43 -13.29
N GLN A 63 -11.03 18.72 -12.35
CA GLN A 63 -12.11 17.76 -12.61
C GLN A 63 -11.73 16.68 -13.65
N ASP A 64 -10.49 16.23 -13.64
CA ASP A 64 -9.96 15.24 -14.59
C ASP A 64 -10.08 13.84 -14.00
N LEU A 65 -11.21 13.18 -14.29
CA LEU A 65 -11.58 11.87 -13.73
C LEU A 65 -10.55 10.77 -14.02
N LEU A 66 -9.99 10.75 -15.23
CA LEU A 66 -8.99 9.75 -15.62
C LEU A 66 -7.71 9.92 -14.82
N SER A 67 -7.23 11.16 -14.69
CA SER A 67 -6.07 11.44 -13.83
C SER A 67 -6.34 11.16 -12.37
N ILE A 68 -7.54 11.49 -11.86
CA ILE A 68 -7.92 11.19 -10.47
C ILE A 68 -7.80 9.69 -10.23
N ASN A 69 -8.49 8.87 -11.04
CA ASN A 69 -8.47 7.42 -10.88
C ASN A 69 -7.05 6.82 -10.97
N HIS A 70 -6.28 7.25 -11.97
CA HIS A 70 -4.92 6.76 -12.17
C HIS A 70 -4.01 7.09 -10.97
N ARG A 71 -4.03 8.35 -10.50
CA ARG A 71 -3.19 8.77 -9.37
C ARG A 71 -3.65 8.20 -8.02
N SER A 72 -4.96 8.01 -7.84
CA SER A 72 -5.51 7.27 -6.69
C SER A 72 -5.04 5.82 -6.67
N SER A 73 -5.00 5.16 -7.82
CA SER A 73 -4.50 3.78 -7.94
C SER A 73 -3.02 3.68 -7.56
N GLU A 74 -2.18 4.59 -8.08
CA GLU A 74 -0.75 4.63 -7.73
C GLU A 74 -0.51 4.99 -6.26
N PHE A 75 -1.32 5.90 -5.70
CA PHE A 75 -1.30 6.23 -4.29
C PHE A 75 -1.53 4.98 -3.43
N PHE A 76 -2.57 4.20 -3.72
CA PHE A 76 -2.86 3.00 -2.93
C PHE A 76 -1.84 1.88 -3.13
N ALA A 77 -1.27 1.73 -4.33
CA ALA A 77 -0.15 0.81 -4.54
C ALA A 77 1.04 1.16 -3.61
N SER A 78 1.43 2.43 -3.57
CA SER A 78 2.50 2.93 -2.71
C SER A 78 2.17 2.83 -1.21
N TYR A 79 0.92 3.12 -0.84
CA TYR A 79 0.41 2.99 0.52
C TYR A 79 0.48 1.55 1.04
N PHE A 80 0.04 0.57 0.24
CA PHE A 80 0.08 -0.84 0.63
C PHE A 80 1.51 -1.39 0.65
N ASP A 81 2.40 -0.93 -0.23
CA ASP A 81 3.84 -1.24 -0.13
C ASP A 81 4.42 -0.80 1.23
N ALA A 82 4.09 0.42 1.69
CA ALA A 82 4.54 0.92 2.98
C ALA A 82 3.92 0.13 4.14
N LEU A 83 2.61 -0.12 4.10
CA LEU A 83 1.89 -0.85 5.14
C LEU A 83 2.40 -2.28 5.32
N PHE A 84 2.61 -3.00 4.22
CA PHE A 84 3.10 -4.37 4.25
C PHE A 84 4.56 -4.42 4.71
N ALA A 85 5.42 -3.54 4.21
CA ALA A 85 6.81 -3.48 4.69
C ALA A 85 6.89 -3.18 6.19
N PHE A 86 6.07 -2.26 6.69
CA PHE A 86 6.01 -1.93 8.11
C PHE A 86 5.63 -3.15 8.98
N ASN A 87 4.65 -3.92 8.53
CA ASN A 87 4.20 -5.15 9.17
C ASN A 87 5.03 -6.40 8.82
N GLU A 88 6.15 -6.23 8.11
CA GLU A 88 7.03 -7.33 7.66
C GLU A 88 6.29 -8.41 6.85
N GLN A 89 5.21 -8.00 6.17
CA GLN A 89 4.43 -8.85 5.29
C GLN A 89 4.96 -8.75 3.86
N LEU A 90 5.07 -9.89 3.20
CA LEU A 90 5.35 -9.91 1.77
C LEU A 90 4.10 -9.49 1.00
N HIS A 91 4.26 -8.60 0.02
CA HIS A 91 3.13 -8.12 -0.78
C HIS A 91 2.47 -9.27 -1.57
N PRO A 92 1.14 -9.51 -1.42
CA PRO A 92 0.43 -10.64 -2.00
C PRO A 92 0.05 -10.46 -3.48
N GLY A 93 0.63 -9.46 -4.16
CA GLY A 93 0.06 -8.86 -5.38
C GLY A 93 -1.15 -7.95 -5.11
N GLU A 94 -1.81 -7.49 -6.17
CA GLU A 94 -2.80 -6.39 -6.12
C GLU A 94 -4.20 -6.83 -5.67
N LYS A 95 -4.47 -8.14 -5.64
CA LYS A 95 -5.82 -8.66 -5.36
C LYS A 95 -6.11 -8.63 -3.86
N ARG A 96 -7.26 -8.06 -3.49
CA ARG A 96 -7.82 -8.11 -2.12
C ARG A 96 -6.85 -7.61 -1.02
N MET A 97 -6.01 -6.63 -1.33
CA MET A 97 -4.99 -6.11 -0.40
C MET A 97 -5.58 -5.66 0.94
N LEU A 98 -6.77 -5.04 0.93
CA LEU A 98 -7.45 -4.60 2.15
C LEU A 98 -7.76 -5.79 3.08
N GLN A 99 -8.39 -6.84 2.56
CA GLN A 99 -8.69 -8.04 3.34
C GLN A 99 -7.41 -8.75 3.79
N PHE A 100 -6.39 -8.80 2.94
CA PHE A 100 -5.11 -9.38 3.29
C PHE A 100 -4.48 -8.63 4.46
N ALA A 101 -4.39 -7.30 4.40
CA ALA A 101 -3.87 -6.47 5.48
C ALA A 101 -4.62 -6.71 6.80
N LYS A 102 -5.96 -6.74 6.77
CA LYS A 102 -6.76 -7.03 7.97
C LYS A 102 -6.48 -8.39 8.60
N ASN A 103 -6.09 -9.37 7.80
CA ASN A 103 -5.87 -10.74 8.25
C ASN A 103 -4.42 -10.99 8.71
N THR A 104 -3.44 -10.24 8.17
CA THR A 104 -2.01 -10.55 8.34
C THR A 104 -1.19 -9.46 9.01
N CYS A 105 -1.64 -8.20 9.00
CA CYS A 105 -0.93 -7.09 9.62
C CYS A 105 -1.31 -6.97 11.10
N SER A 106 -0.30 -6.93 11.99
CA SER A 106 -0.49 -6.70 13.42
C SER A 106 -0.77 -5.23 13.75
N HIS A 107 -0.36 -4.32 12.86
CA HIS A 107 -0.57 -2.88 12.99
C HIS A 107 -1.28 -2.37 11.75
N LEU A 108 -2.39 -1.68 11.97
CA LEU A 108 -3.17 -1.01 10.95
C LEU A 108 -3.36 0.46 11.36
N PRO A 109 -3.41 1.38 10.38
CA PRO A 109 -3.77 2.77 10.66
C PRO A 109 -5.14 2.87 11.34
N GLN A 110 -5.33 3.89 12.18
CA GLN A 110 -6.64 4.16 12.76
C GLN A 110 -7.69 4.30 11.65
N ASN A 111 -8.90 3.76 11.88
CA ASN A 111 -10.01 3.75 10.91
C ASN A 111 -9.65 3.18 9.53
N PHE A 112 -8.68 2.26 9.47
CA PHE A 112 -8.07 1.75 8.24
C PHE A 112 -9.02 1.49 7.07
N GLU A 113 -10.05 0.67 7.27
CA GLU A 113 -10.96 0.29 6.19
C GLU A 113 -11.96 1.40 5.88
N ASP A 114 -12.52 2.02 6.91
CA ASP A 114 -13.55 3.06 6.78
C ASP A 114 -13.00 4.27 6.02
N ASP A 115 -11.80 4.75 6.37
CA ASP A 115 -11.17 5.89 5.69
C ASP A 115 -10.96 5.62 4.18
N ILE A 116 -10.54 4.40 3.82
CA ILE A 116 -10.33 3.99 2.42
C ILE A 116 -11.67 3.90 1.68
N GLN A 117 -12.69 3.32 2.30
CA GLN A 117 -14.03 3.24 1.73
C GLN A 117 -14.62 4.64 1.52
N ASP A 118 -14.51 5.52 2.51
CA ASP A 118 -14.96 6.90 2.45
C ASP A 118 -14.24 7.68 1.34
N TYR A 119 -12.92 7.49 1.20
CA TYR A 119 -12.16 8.10 0.12
C TYR A 119 -12.74 7.73 -1.25
N PHE A 120 -12.96 6.44 -1.53
CA PHE A 120 -13.50 5.99 -2.81
C PHE A 120 -14.97 6.36 -3.02
N GLN A 121 -15.79 6.37 -1.96
CA GLN A 121 -17.17 6.86 -2.03
C GLN A 121 -17.21 8.35 -2.41
N ASN A 122 -16.29 9.15 -1.87
CA ASN A 122 -16.18 10.57 -2.18
C ASN A 122 -15.57 10.84 -3.57
N LEU A 123 -14.61 10.02 -4.01
CA LEU A 123 -13.83 10.22 -5.24
C LEU A 123 -14.70 10.37 -6.50
N TYR A 124 -15.83 9.68 -6.54
CA TYR A 124 -16.73 9.61 -7.70
C TYR A 124 -17.93 10.55 -7.61
N GLN A 125 -18.00 11.40 -6.58
CA GLN A 125 -19.06 12.39 -6.40
C GLN A 125 -18.56 13.77 -6.81
N LEU A 126 -19.23 14.41 -7.77
CA LEU A 126 -18.79 15.66 -8.41
C LEU A 126 -18.63 16.83 -7.43
N ASP A 127 -19.41 16.85 -6.34
CA ASP A 127 -19.45 17.88 -5.31
C ASP A 127 -18.62 17.53 -4.06
N HIS A 128 -17.97 16.36 -4.01
CA HIS A 128 -17.23 15.88 -2.85
C HIS A 128 -15.71 16.11 -2.93
N HIS A 129 -15.22 17.02 -3.78
CA HIS A 129 -13.78 17.30 -3.90
C HIS A 129 -13.15 17.59 -2.52
N GLN A 130 -13.72 18.50 -1.74
CA GLN A 130 -13.17 18.83 -0.41
C GLN A 130 -13.17 17.62 0.53
N LYS A 131 -14.25 16.84 0.56
CA LYS A 131 -14.34 15.61 1.36
C LYS A 131 -13.28 14.58 0.94
N THR A 132 -13.09 14.38 -0.37
CA THR A 132 -12.06 13.50 -0.94
C THR A 132 -10.67 13.91 -0.48
N VAL A 133 -10.36 15.21 -0.51
CA VAL A 133 -9.05 15.72 -0.04
C VAL A 133 -8.87 15.49 1.45
N LEU A 134 -9.89 15.76 2.27
CA LEU A 134 -9.84 15.53 3.71
C LEU A 134 -9.61 14.05 4.03
N THR A 135 -10.36 13.13 3.41
CA THR A 135 -10.16 11.68 3.60
C THR A 135 -8.77 11.22 3.15
N LEU A 136 -8.23 11.75 2.04
CA LEU A 136 -6.87 11.46 1.59
C LEU A 136 -5.80 11.90 2.60
N GLU A 137 -5.97 13.10 3.17
CA GLU A 137 -5.08 13.63 4.19
C GLU A 137 -5.18 12.82 5.49
N GLN A 138 -6.38 12.39 5.87
CA GLN A 138 -6.61 11.53 7.03
C GLN A 138 -5.90 10.17 6.87
N ILE A 139 -6.06 9.50 5.73
CA ILE A 139 -5.38 8.23 5.41
C ILE A 139 -3.86 8.38 5.55
N LEU A 140 -3.29 9.46 5.01
CA LEU A 140 -1.86 9.75 5.10
C LEU A 140 -1.40 10.03 6.53
N SER A 141 -2.18 10.81 7.27
CA SER A 141 -1.89 11.15 8.66
C SER A 141 -1.87 9.89 9.52
N ASN A 142 -2.91 9.05 9.40
CA ASN A 142 -3.05 7.81 10.15
C ASN A 142 -1.92 6.81 9.84
N LEU A 143 -1.50 6.70 8.57
CA LEU A 143 -0.34 5.88 8.19
C LEU A 143 0.95 6.39 8.83
N LYS A 144 1.23 7.70 8.73
CA LYS A 144 2.46 8.29 9.28
C LYS A 144 2.50 8.19 10.80
N HIS A 145 1.36 8.42 11.46
CA HIS A 145 1.25 8.31 12.90
C HIS A 145 1.61 6.89 13.37
N MET A 146 0.98 5.87 12.78
CA MET A 146 1.29 4.46 13.06
C MET A 146 2.79 4.13 12.86
N ILE A 147 3.39 4.62 11.77
CA ILE A 147 4.81 4.38 11.49
C ILE A 147 5.72 5.07 12.52
N ASN A 148 5.39 6.30 12.92
CA ASN A 148 6.20 7.08 13.85
C ASN A 148 6.05 6.64 15.31
N GLU A 149 4.90 6.14 15.74
CA GLU A 149 4.69 5.64 17.12
C GLU A 149 5.41 4.32 17.41
N SER A 150 5.85 3.62 16.36
CA SER A 150 6.46 2.29 16.46
C SER A 150 7.97 2.29 16.23
N ILE A 151 8.58 3.47 16.11
CA ILE A 151 10.03 3.71 16.00
C ILE A 151 10.48 4.46 17.25
#